data_AF-X0VP85-F1
#
_entry.id   AF-X0VP85-F1
#
_cell.length_a   1.000
_cell.length_b   1.000
_cell.length_c   1.000
_cell.angle_alpha   90.00
_cell.angle_beta   90.00
_cell.angle_gamma   90.00
#
_symmetry.space_group_name_H-M   'P 1'
#
loop_
_entity.id
_entity.type
_entity.pdbx_description
1 polymer ?
#
loop_
_entity_poly.entity_id
_entity_poly.type
_entity_poly.pdbx_seq_one_letter_code
_entity_poly.pdbx_strand_id
1 'polypeptide(L)'
;NAQYYAGAQKFISDGTGIFTTTFNTNLAFASSDPASVNYTLNNFVLYTSTTNMPGSYTRYVLPFTVVENTITIAAPPVAGVYVVVQLKSMDGGSYGNNEAIGTAVQENYGEYGYTSLNDIINGFIATYVGEHKLIPDVKRTDVIFHAKRGLQEFSYDTLKSIKSQELTIPASLSVIIPQDYVNYVALSYIDSQGTKHPIYPANNLTIAPYEVPLQDEPQGDPVQDNFGDNLEGSSQTLERWGDANDNLLNGNITVEDYWSYAGWLTGNPFYG
;
A
#
# COMPACT_ATOMS: atom_id res chain seq x y z
N ASN A 1 -3.38 -28.07 -15.86
CA ASN A 1 -3.58 -27.52 -14.49
C ASN A 1 -2.29 -27.18 -13.75
N ALA A 2 -1.17 -27.91 -13.90
CA ALA A 2 0.09 -27.54 -13.24
C ALA A 2 0.63 -26.15 -13.68
N GLN A 3 0.43 -25.75 -14.93
CA GLN A 3 0.86 -24.43 -15.43
C GLN A 3 0.15 -23.26 -14.72
N TYR A 4 -1.14 -23.41 -14.42
CA TYR A 4 -1.93 -22.36 -13.75
C TYR A 4 -1.64 -22.29 -12.25
N TYR A 5 -1.54 -23.44 -11.56
CA TYR A 5 -1.38 -23.46 -10.09
C TYR A 5 0.08 -23.51 -9.60
N ALA A 6 1.00 -24.08 -10.38
CA ALA A 6 2.41 -24.18 -10.01
C ALA A 6 3.31 -23.22 -10.79
N GLY A 7 2.75 -22.46 -11.76
CA GLY A 7 3.48 -21.49 -12.57
C GLY A 7 4.63 -22.10 -13.36
N ALA A 8 4.58 -23.39 -13.70
CA ALA A 8 5.71 -24.10 -14.30
C ALA A 8 5.34 -24.78 -15.62
N GLN A 9 6.25 -24.70 -16.59
CA GLN A 9 6.16 -25.38 -17.88
C GLN A 9 7.44 -26.17 -18.14
N LYS A 10 7.28 -27.44 -18.53
CA LYS A 10 8.38 -28.37 -18.77
C LYS A 10 8.56 -28.62 -20.27
N PHE A 11 9.80 -28.68 -20.69
CA PHE A 11 10.26 -28.94 -22.05
C PHE A 11 11.28 -30.06 -22.04
N ILE A 12 11.41 -30.74 -23.18
CA ILE A 12 12.53 -31.62 -23.47
C ILE A 12 13.35 -30.89 -24.53
N SER A 13 14.64 -30.70 -24.27
CA SER A 13 15.52 -30.05 -25.23
C SER A 13 15.68 -30.91 -26.48
N ASP A 14 15.61 -30.27 -27.63
CA ASP A 14 15.89 -30.82 -28.97
C ASP A 14 17.31 -30.48 -29.44
N GLY A 15 18.12 -29.82 -28.60
CA GLY A 15 19.46 -29.34 -28.94
C GLY A 15 19.50 -27.98 -29.65
N THR A 16 18.36 -27.32 -29.89
CA THR A 16 18.31 -25.97 -30.50
C THR A 16 18.42 -24.84 -29.48
N GLY A 17 17.97 -25.09 -28.24
CA GLY A 17 18.03 -24.11 -27.14
C GLY A 17 16.92 -23.05 -27.17
N ILE A 18 15.85 -23.26 -27.95
CA ILE A 18 14.71 -22.35 -28.06
C ILE A 18 13.51 -22.95 -27.33
N PHE A 19 12.95 -22.22 -26.37
CA PHE A 19 11.79 -22.66 -25.57
C PHE A 19 10.75 -21.56 -25.51
N THR A 20 9.58 -21.78 -26.13
CA THR A 20 8.47 -20.83 -26.08
C THR A 20 7.46 -21.25 -25.02
N THR A 21 7.23 -20.37 -24.05
CA THR A 21 6.28 -20.57 -22.96
C THR A 21 4.90 -20.04 -23.33
N THR A 22 3.86 -20.61 -22.72
CA THR A 22 2.45 -20.24 -22.98
C THR A 22 1.75 -19.76 -21.72
N PHE A 23 2.50 -19.14 -20.81
CA PHE A 23 1.93 -18.55 -19.60
C PHE A 23 0.96 -17.43 -19.96
N ASN A 24 -0.04 -17.22 -19.09
CA ASN A 24 -0.96 -16.07 -19.23
C ASN A 24 -0.27 -14.74 -18.91
N THR A 25 0.83 -14.78 -18.14
CA THR A 25 1.70 -13.63 -17.87
C THR A 25 2.96 -13.72 -18.71
N ASN A 26 3.42 -12.57 -19.20
CA ASN A 26 4.65 -12.52 -19.98
C ASN A 26 5.89 -12.72 -19.10
N LEU A 27 6.95 -13.29 -19.66
CA LEU A 27 8.23 -13.41 -18.96
C LEU A 27 8.89 -12.02 -18.84
N ALA A 28 9.12 -11.58 -17.61
CA ALA A 28 9.93 -10.40 -17.30
C ALA A 28 11.39 -10.84 -17.16
N PHE A 29 12.25 -10.32 -18.03
CA PHE A 29 13.67 -10.63 -18.08
C PHE A 29 14.51 -9.35 -18.00
N ALA A 30 15.45 -9.32 -17.05
CA ALA A 30 16.38 -8.23 -16.84
C ALA A 30 17.84 -8.71 -16.84
N SER A 31 18.15 -9.89 -16.31
CA SER A 31 19.50 -10.48 -16.37
C SER A 31 19.47 -12.00 -16.28
N SER A 32 20.40 -12.69 -16.94
CA SER A 32 20.59 -14.14 -16.77
C SER A 32 21.64 -14.50 -15.71
N ASP A 33 22.40 -13.52 -15.21
CA ASP A 33 23.45 -13.72 -14.20
C ASP A 33 22.87 -13.63 -12.79
N PRO A 34 22.85 -14.73 -11.99
CA PRO A 34 22.32 -14.73 -10.63
C PRO A 34 23.08 -13.81 -9.66
N ALA A 35 24.31 -13.42 -9.97
CA ALA A 35 25.09 -12.48 -9.15
C ALA A 35 24.71 -11.01 -9.41
N SER A 36 24.00 -10.72 -10.50
CA SER A 36 23.53 -9.38 -10.82
C SER A 36 22.31 -9.01 -9.98
N VAL A 37 22.29 -7.79 -9.45
CA VAL A 37 21.11 -7.24 -8.75
C VAL A 37 19.87 -7.30 -9.65
N ASN A 38 20.03 -7.09 -10.96
CA ASN A 38 18.94 -7.12 -11.93
C ASN A 38 18.32 -8.50 -12.09
N TYR A 39 18.98 -9.59 -11.66
CA TYR A 39 18.38 -10.94 -11.69
C TYR A 39 17.15 -11.05 -10.79
N THR A 40 17.11 -10.28 -9.70
CA THR A 40 15.95 -10.24 -8.80
C THR A 40 14.70 -9.74 -9.51
N LEU A 41 14.84 -8.89 -10.54
CA LEU A 41 13.74 -8.32 -11.32
C LEU A 41 13.12 -9.33 -12.31
N ASN A 42 13.74 -10.48 -12.54
CA ASN A 42 13.11 -11.53 -13.35
C ASN A 42 11.88 -12.08 -12.62
N ASN A 43 10.81 -12.38 -13.34
CA ASN A 43 9.61 -13.00 -12.74
C ASN A 43 9.62 -14.55 -12.80
N PHE A 44 10.72 -15.14 -13.28
CA PHE A 44 10.87 -16.59 -13.44
C PHE A 44 12.29 -17.07 -13.09
N VAL A 45 12.44 -18.39 -12.96
CA VAL A 45 13.70 -19.12 -12.78
C VAL A 45 13.70 -20.32 -13.73
N LEU A 46 14.88 -20.61 -14.28
CA LEU A 46 15.10 -21.69 -15.22
C LEU A 46 15.80 -22.86 -14.52
N TYR A 47 15.31 -24.08 -14.72
CA TYR A 47 15.89 -25.30 -14.16
C TYR A 47 16.17 -26.34 -15.24
N THR A 48 17.21 -27.14 -15.06
CA THR A 48 17.55 -28.25 -15.94
C THR A 48 17.74 -29.55 -15.17
N SER A 49 17.40 -30.68 -15.79
CA SER A 49 17.63 -32.03 -15.25
C SER A 49 17.87 -33.03 -16.37
N THR A 50 18.74 -34.01 -16.14
CA THR A 50 18.99 -35.13 -17.06
C THR A 50 18.07 -36.33 -16.82
N THR A 51 17.44 -36.44 -15.65
CA THR A 51 16.70 -37.65 -15.22
C THR A 51 15.20 -37.42 -15.03
N ASN A 52 14.73 -36.16 -15.03
CA ASN A 52 13.32 -35.80 -14.80
C ASN A 52 12.77 -36.27 -13.44
N MET A 53 13.63 -36.65 -12.48
CA MET A 53 13.21 -37.10 -11.16
C MET A 53 12.98 -35.91 -10.21
N PRO A 54 12.08 -36.02 -9.22
CA PRO A 54 11.99 -35.04 -8.14
C PRO A 54 13.35 -34.82 -7.47
N GLY A 55 13.73 -33.57 -7.21
CA GLY A 55 15.03 -33.21 -6.63
C GLY A 55 16.24 -33.26 -7.58
N SER A 56 16.10 -33.74 -8.82
CA SER A 56 17.19 -33.74 -9.81
C SER A 56 17.37 -32.42 -10.56
N TYR A 57 16.47 -31.47 -10.34
CA TYR A 57 16.47 -30.18 -11.02
C TYR A 57 17.45 -29.24 -10.36
N THR A 58 18.32 -28.64 -11.16
CA THR A 58 19.28 -27.62 -10.72
C THR A 58 19.05 -26.34 -11.49
N ARG A 59 19.31 -25.19 -10.85
CA ARG A 59 19.14 -23.88 -11.46
C ARG A 59 20.10 -23.73 -12.63
N TYR A 60 19.60 -23.25 -13.76
CA TYR A 60 20.41 -22.88 -14.90
C TYR A 60 21.06 -21.51 -14.65
N VAL A 61 22.38 -21.47 -14.67
CA VAL A 61 23.18 -20.27 -14.30
C VAL A 61 24.00 -19.70 -15.47
N LEU A 62 23.93 -20.32 -16.64
CA LEU A 62 24.62 -19.84 -17.83
C LEU A 62 23.79 -18.75 -18.54
N PRO A 63 24.41 -17.96 -19.43
CA PRO A 63 23.72 -16.89 -20.14
C PRO A 63 22.58 -17.41 -21.03
N PHE A 64 21.44 -16.73 -20.95
CA PHE A 64 20.29 -16.88 -21.84
C PHE A 64 19.65 -15.52 -22.08
N THR A 65 18.82 -15.41 -23.11
CA THR A 65 18.03 -14.23 -23.46
C THR A 65 16.57 -14.58 -23.55
N VAL A 66 15.70 -13.60 -23.30
CA VAL A 66 14.25 -13.75 -23.46
C VAL A 66 13.72 -12.63 -24.33
N VAL A 67 12.90 -13.00 -25.31
CA VAL A 67 12.11 -12.08 -26.11
C VAL A 67 10.66 -12.54 -26.02
N GLU A 68 9.79 -11.66 -25.52
CA GLU A 68 8.40 -11.99 -25.18
C GLU A 68 8.33 -13.18 -24.23
N ASN A 69 7.95 -14.35 -24.73
CA ASN A 69 7.82 -15.60 -23.97
C ASN A 69 8.74 -16.71 -24.47
N THR A 70 9.68 -16.37 -25.36
CA THR A 70 10.65 -17.30 -25.94
C THR A 70 12.03 -17.10 -25.30
N ILE A 71 12.50 -18.15 -24.67
CA ILE A 71 13.83 -18.24 -24.06
C ILE A 71 14.78 -18.82 -25.09
N THR A 72 15.91 -18.16 -25.31
CA THR A 72 16.99 -18.63 -26.19
C THR A 72 18.26 -18.81 -25.38
N ILE A 73 18.84 -20.00 -25.46
CA ILE A 73 20.07 -20.38 -24.80
C ILE A 73 21.15 -20.58 -25.87
N ALA A 74 22.20 -19.76 -25.85
CA ALA A 74 23.24 -19.78 -26.90
C ALA A 74 24.07 -21.08 -26.89
N ALA A 75 24.28 -21.67 -25.72
CA ALA A 75 24.86 -23.00 -25.53
C ALA A 75 23.74 -23.98 -25.15
N PRO A 76 23.03 -24.56 -26.13
CA PRO A 76 21.81 -25.33 -25.89
C PRO A 76 22.09 -26.57 -25.03
N PRO A 77 21.18 -26.93 -24.11
CA PRO A 77 21.24 -28.23 -23.45
C PRO A 77 21.25 -29.37 -24.48
N VAL A 78 21.92 -30.47 -24.16
CA VAL A 78 21.95 -31.65 -25.03
C VAL A 78 20.52 -32.17 -25.25
N ALA A 79 20.25 -32.67 -26.46
CA ALA A 79 18.96 -33.27 -26.77
C ALA A 79 18.58 -34.35 -25.73
N GLY A 80 17.36 -34.28 -25.21
CA GLY A 80 16.87 -35.16 -24.14
C GLY A 80 17.01 -34.60 -22.72
N VAL A 81 17.72 -33.49 -22.51
CA VAL A 81 17.74 -32.80 -21.21
C VAL A 81 16.40 -32.11 -20.96
N TYR A 82 15.85 -32.27 -19.76
CA TYR A 82 14.61 -31.63 -19.34
C TYR A 82 14.88 -30.20 -18.89
N VAL A 83 14.13 -29.25 -19.44
CA VAL A 83 14.18 -27.83 -19.09
C VAL A 83 12.84 -27.44 -18.48
N VAL A 84 12.86 -26.74 -17.35
CA VAL A 84 11.66 -26.22 -16.71
C VAL A 84 11.79 -24.71 -16.58
N VAL A 85 10.77 -24.00 -17.06
CA VAL A 85 10.56 -22.59 -16.78
C VAL A 85 9.56 -22.51 -15.65
N GLN A 86 9.94 -21.90 -14.52
CA GLN A 86 9.05 -21.71 -13.38
C GLN A 86 8.95 -20.23 -13.03
N LEU A 87 7.74 -19.70 -13.04
CA LEU A 87 7.41 -18.39 -12.48
C LEU A 87 7.69 -18.37 -10.98
N LYS A 88 8.11 -17.21 -10.47
CA LYS A 88 8.36 -17.02 -9.05
C LYS A 88 7.04 -17.07 -8.26
N SER A 89 7.02 -17.82 -7.17
CA SER A 89 5.87 -17.96 -6.26
C SER A 89 6.28 -17.70 -4.81
N MET A 90 5.32 -17.38 -3.97
CA MET A 90 5.59 -16.96 -2.59
C MET A 90 6.28 -18.07 -1.76
N ASP A 91 6.06 -19.33 -2.12
CA ASP A 91 6.64 -20.52 -1.48
C ASP A 91 7.93 -21.02 -2.17
N GLY A 92 8.48 -20.25 -3.11
CA GLY A 92 9.76 -20.57 -3.77
C GLY A 92 9.69 -21.54 -4.95
N GLY A 93 8.49 -21.88 -5.43
CA GLY A 93 8.29 -22.84 -6.52
C GLY A 93 8.41 -24.31 -6.08
N SER A 94 8.55 -25.22 -7.06
CA SER A 94 8.53 -26.69 -6.83
C SER A 94 9.76 -27.40 -7.40
N TYR A 95 10.69 -26.64 -7.99
CA TYR A 95 11.89 -27.15 -8.64
C TYR A 95 13.14 -26.52 -7.99
N GLY A 96 14.26 -27.23 -8.06
CA GLY A 96 15.48 -26.82 -7.37
C GLY A 96 15.32 -26.84 -5.86
N ASN A 97 15.96 -25.89 -5.19
CA ASN A 97 15.91 -25.73 -3.74
C ASN A 97 14.91 -24.63 -3.32
N ASN A 98 13.72 -24.63 -3.95
CA ASN A 98 12.67 -23.64 -3.73
C ASN A 98 13.16 -22.18 -3.91
N GLU A 99 13.99 -21.95 -4.92
CA GLU A 99 14.67 -20.66 -5.13
C GLU A 99 13.84 -19.67 -5.95
N ALA A 100 12.67 -20.08 -6.48
CA ALA A 100 11.79 -19.24 -7.28
C ALA A 100 10.86 -18.41 -6.37
N ILE A 101 11.43 -17.62 -5.45
CA ILE A 101 10.67 -16.81 -4.49
C ILE A 101 10.23 -15.50 -5.14
N GLY A 102 8.93 -15.21 -5.10
CA GLY A 102 8.33 -13.96 -5.59
C GLY A 102 6.81 -14.04 -5.69
N THR A 103 6.17 -13.10 -6.39
CA THR A 103 4.70 -12.98 -6.42
C THR A 103 4.07 -13.28 -7.78
N ALA A 104 4.87 -13.58 -8.80
CA ALA A 104 4.42 -13.68 -10.19
C ALA A 104 3.29 -14.71 -10.42
N VAL A 105 3.30 -15.84 -9.69
CA VAL A 105 2.21 -16.83 -9.75
C VAL A 105 0.94 -16.30 -9.09
N GLN A 106 1.06 -15.70 -7.91
CA GLN A 106 -0.05 -15.15 -7.14
C GLN A 106 -0.70 -13.95 -7.83
N GLU A 107 0.09 -13.10 -8.49
CA GLU A 107 -0.38 -11.98 -9.30
C GLU A 107 -1.18 -12.43 -10.52
N ASN A 108 -0.98 -13.67 -11.01
CA ASN A 108 -1.80 -14.25 -12.07
C ASN A 108 -3.16 -14.75 -11.57
N TYR A 109 -3.31 -15.04 -10.27
CA TYR A 109 -4.58 -15.51 -9.73
C TYR A 109 -5.62 -14.39 -9.73
N GLY A 110 -6.70 -14.61 -10.48
CA GLY A 110 -7.85 -13.70 -10.52
C GLY A 110 -7.83 -12.72 -11.69
N GLU A 111 -6.83 -12.75 -12.58
CA GLU A 111 -6.78 -11.88 -13.77
C GLU A 111 -8.02 -12.07 -14.67
N TYR A 112 -8.63 -13.27 -14.69
CA TYR A 112 -9.91 -13.53 -15.37
C TYR A 112 -11.13 -12.82 -14.76
N GLY A 113 -11.04 -12.35 -13.51
CA GLY A 113 -12.10 -11.64 -12.82
C GLY A 113 -12.12 -10.14 -13.10
N TYR A 114 -11.09 -9.61 -13.75
CA TYR A 114 -10.89 -8.18 -13.93
C TYR A 114 -10.63 -7.83 -15.39
N THR A 115 -11.43 -6.93 -15.96
CA THR A 115 -11.17 -6.36 -17.28
C THR A 115 -10.32 -5.11 -17.10
N SER A 116 -9.26 -4.96 -17.89
CA SER A 116 -8.42 -3.76 -17.80
C SER A 116 -9.21 -2.51 -18.21
N LEU A 117 -8.94 -1.36 -17.57
CA LEU A 117 -9.59 -0.10 -17.95
C LEU A 117 -9.32 0.25 -19.42
N ASN A 118 -8.14 -0.12 -19.93
CA ASN A 118 -7.80 0.05 -21.34
C ASN A 118 -8.71 -0.77 -22.26
N ASP A 119 -9.02 -2.02 -21.91
CA ASP A 119 -9.93 -2.86 -22.69
C ASP A 119 -11.37 -2.34 -22.65
N ILE A 120 -11.82 -1.82 -21.50
CA ILE A 120 -13.11 -1.14 -21.38
C ILE A 120 -13.16 0.10 -22.30
N ILE A 121 -12.11 0.93 -22.29
CA ILE A 121 -12.02 2.13 -23.13
C ILE A 121 -11.99 1.76 -24.61
N ASN A 122 -11.21 0.75 -24.98
CA ASN A 122 -11.15 0.24 -26.35
C ASN A 122 -12.51 -0.30 -26.80
N GLY A 123 -13.18 -1.09 -25.97
CA GLY A 123 -14.51 -1.62 -26.23
C GLY A 123 -15.55 -0.52 -26.39
N PHE A 124 -15.51 0.51 -25.54
CA PHE A 124 -16.39 1.66 -25.64
C PHE A 124 -16.21 2.42 -26.97
N ILE A 125 -14.96 2.76 -27.32
CA ILE A 125 -14.66 3.45 -28.58
C ILE A 125 -15.07 2.58 -29.77
N ALA A 126 -14.74 1.29 -29.76
CA ALA A 126 -15.08 0.37 -30.84
C ALA A 126 -16.60 0.18 -31.02
N THR A 127 -17.38 0.24 -29.94
CA THR A 127 -18.83 -0.02 -29.99
C THR A 127 -19.64 1.24 -30.25
N TYR A 128 -19.28 2.36 -29.64
CA TYR A 128 -20.13 3.55 -29.57
C TYR A 128 -19.59 4.78 -30.30
N VAL A 129 -18.31 4.79 -30.68
CA VAL A 129 -17.66 5.92 -31.35
C VAL A 129 -17.38 5.61 -32.82
N GLY A 130 -17.78 6.52 -33.70
CA GLY A 130 -17.52 6.47 -35.13
C GLY A 130 -18.72 6.88 -35.97
N GLU A 131 -18.49 6.94 -37.29
CA GLU A 131 -19.53 7.30 -38.25
C GLU A 131 -20.72 6.33 -38.15
N HIS A 132 -21.94 6.87 -38.12
CA HIS A 132 -23.19 6.12 -37.95
C HIS A 132 -23.37 5.43 -36.58
N LYS A 133 -22.62 5.82 -35.53
CA LYS A 133 -22.85 5.37 -34.14
C LYS A 133 -23.40 6.50 -33.27
N LEU A 134 -23.69 6.18 -32.01
CA LEU A 134 -24.24 7.13 -31.03
C LEU A 134 -23.35 8.37 -30.86
N ILE A 135 -22.03 8.18 -30.85
CA ILE A 135 -21.06 9.27 -30.74
C ILE A 135 -20.33 9.37 -32.09
N PRO A 136 -20.57 10.43 -32.88
CA PRO A 136 -19.99 10.57 -34.21
C PRO A 136 -18.46 10.67 -34.19
N ASP A 137 -17.91 11.44 -33.26
CA ASP A 137 -16.47 11.61 -33.05
C ASP A 137 -16.18 12.00 -31.59
N VAL A 138 -15.06 11.52 -31.05
CA VAL A 138 -14.52 11.92 -29.74
C VAL A 138 -13.04 11.61 -29.67
N LYS A 139 -12.25 12.47 -29.02
CA LYS A 139 -10.84 12.22 -28.79
C LYS A 139 -10.66 11.09 -27.78
N ARG A 140 -9.77 10.15 -28.10
CA ARG A 140 -9.41 9.04 -27.19
C ARG A 140 -8.94 9.55 -25.82
N THR A 141 -8.25 10.68 -25.77
CA THR A 141 -7.80 11.33 -24.52
C THR A 141 -8.96 11.69 -23.60
N ASP A 142 -10.09 12.12 -24.16
CA ASP A 142 -11.24 12.59 -23.40
C ASP A 142 -11.99 11.41 -22.80
N VAL A 143 -12.12 10.32 -23.56
CA VAL A 143 -12.66 9.04 -23.06
C VAL A 143 -11.80 8.48 -21.92
N ILE A 144 -10.47 8.49 -22.08
CA ILE A 144 -9.54 8.07 -21.02
C ILE A 144 -9.70 8.94 -19.77
N PHE A 145 -9.80 10.27 -19.95
CA PHE A 145 -9.98 11.22 -18.86
C PHE A 145 -11.27 10.92 -18.08
N HIS A 146 -12.39 10.77 -18.77
CA HIS A 146 -13.68 10.47 -18.11
C HIS A 146 -13.70 9.08 -17.46
N ALA A 147 -13.08 8.07 -18.08
CA ALA A 147 -12.98 6.73 -17.50
C ALA A 147 -12.15 6.74 -16.20
N LYS A 148 -11.00 7.41 -16.19
CA LYS A 148 -10.17 7.58 -14.98
C LYS A 148 -10.88 8.39 -13.91
N ARG A 149 -11.54 9.49 -14.29
CA ARG A 149 -12.31 10.33 -13.39
C ARG A 149 -13.48 9.57 -12.77
N GLY A 150 -14.23 8.81 -13.56
CA GLY A 150 -15.34 7.98 -13.07
C GLY A 150 -14.87 6.90 -12.11
N LEU A 151 -13.71 6.28 -12.34
CA LEU A 151 -13.12 5.33 -11.39
C LEU A 151 -12.71 6.03 -10.08
N GLN A 152 -12.11 7.21 -10.18
CA GLN A 152 -11.71 8.00 -9.02
C GLN A 152 -12.93 8.45 -8.20
N GLU A 153 -13.99 8.93 -8.85
CA GLU A 153 -15.24 9.33 -8.21
C GLU A 153 -15.96 8.13 -7.60
N PHE A 154 -16.02 6.98 -8.30
CA PHE A 154 -16.53 5.73 -7.75
C PHE A 154 -15.73 5.28 -6.53
N SER A 155 -14.41 5.41 -6.56
CA SER A 155 -13.55 5.13 -5.41
C SER A 155 -13.86 6.05 -4.22
N TYR A 156 -14.07 7.35 -4.46
CA TYR A 156 -14.46 8.27 -3.39
C TYR A 156 -15.85 7.97 -2.82
N ASP A 157 -16.80 7.55 -3.66
CA ASP A 157 -18.19 7.27 -3.24
C ASP A 157 -18.33 5.90 -2.57
N THR A 158 -17.52 4.91 -2.96
CA THR A 158 -17.49 3.58 -2.34
C THR A 158 -16.58 3.50 -1.10
N LEU A 159 -15.50 4.27 -1.03
CA LEU A 159 -14.56 4.31 0.11
C LEU A 159 -14.89 5.38 1.16
N LYS A 160 -16.00 6.12 1.03
CA LYS A 160 -16.59 6.87 2.16
C LYS A 160 -17.24 5.92 3.17
N SER A 161 -16.57 4.81 3.49
CA SER A 161 -16.91 3.96 4.61
C SER A 161 -16.47 4.69 5.87
N ILE A 162 -17.41 5.40 6.52
CA ILE A 162 -17.22 5.84 7.90
C ILE A 162 -17.18 4.58 8.75
N LYS A 163 -15.98 4.06 9.00
CA LYS A 163 -15.78 2.92 9.91
C LYS A 163 -16.00 3.41 11.35
N SER A 164 -17.16 3.09 11.92
CA SER A 164 -17.44 3.28 13.35
C SER A 164 -16.89 2.10 14.14
N GLN A 165 -16.07 2.36 15.16
CA GLN A 165 -15.47 1.33 16.00
C GLN A 165 -15.59 1.74 17.47
N GLU A 166 -15.85 0.75 18.33
CA GLU A 166 -15.88 0.92 19.78
C GLU A 166 -14.63 0.30 20.39
N LEU A 167 -13.93 1.06 21.24
CA LEU A 167 -12.69 0.65 21.87
C LEU A 167 -12.84 0.80 23.39
N THR A 168 -12.51 -0.25 24.14
CA THR A 168 -12.45 -0.19 25.61
C THR A 168 -11.11 0.38 26.04
N ILE A 169 -11.14 1.47 26.82
CA ILE A 169 -9.92 2.10 27.36
C ILE A 169 -9.35 1.22 28.50
N PRO A 170 -8.13 0.69 28.38
CA PRO A 170 -7.48 -0.06 29.45
C PRO A 170 -7.03 0.86 30.59
N ALA A 171 -6.67 0.29 31.74
CA ALA A 171 -6.20 1.06 32.91
C ALA A 171 -4.95 1.93 32.66
N SER A 172 -4.24 1.70 31.55
CA SER A 172 -3.12 2.53 31.08
C SER A 172 -3.55 3.83 30.37
N LEU A 173 -4.86 4.07 30.17
CA LEU A 173 -5.44 5.24 29.50
C LEU A 173 -4.92 5.50 28.08
N SER A 174 -4.39 4.46 27.41
CA SER A 174 -3.85 4.54 26.06
C SER A 174 -4.40 3.42 25.20
N VAL A 175 -4.83 3.76 23.99
CA VAL A 175 -5.40 2.83 23.00
C VAL A 175 -4.73 3.08 21.66
N ILE A 176 -4.27 2.00 21.01
CA ILE A 176 -3.70 2.06 19.67
C ILE A 176 -4.87 2.10 18.66
N ILE A 177 -4.89 3.13 17.81
CA ILE A 177 -5.84 3.22 16.70
C ILE A 177 -5.39 2.26 15.58
N PRO A 178 -6.30 1.48 14.96
CA PRO A 178 -5.95 0.60 13.83
C PRO A 178 -5.30 1.34 12.66
N GLN A 179 -4.38 0.66 11.95
CA GLN A 179 -3.56 1.25 10.88
C GLN A 179 -4.35 1.74 9.65
N ASP A 180 -5.62 1.35 9.51
CA ASP A 180 -6.48 1.71 8.37
C ASP A 180 -7.06 3.14 8.45
N TYR A 181 -6.60 3.97 9.38
CA TYR A 181 -7.24 5.23 9.72
C TYR A 181 -6.49 6.45 9.16
N VAL A 182 -7.14 7.19 8.25
CA VAL A 182 -6.54 8.39 7.61
C VAL A 182 -6.87 9.67 8.38
N ASN A 183 -8.07 9.79 8.96
CA ASN A 183 -8.50 10.96 9.74
C ASN A 183 -9.70 10.65 10.63
N TYR A 184 -9.81 11.29 11.80
CA TYR A 184 -10.99 11.16 12.66
C TYR A 184 -12.06 12.19 12.33
N VAL A 185 -13.31 11.74 12.26
CA VAL A 185 -14.47 12.60 11.99
C VAL A 185 -15.21 12.94 13.28
N ALA A 186 -15.29 11.98 14.21
CA ALA A 186 -15.91 12.15 15.51
C ALA A 186 -15.30 11.18 16.52
N LEU A 187 -15.01 11.67 17.71
CA LEU A 187 -14.62 10.85 18.87
C LEU A 187 -15.64 11.12 19.98
N SER A 188 -16.05 10.07 20.70
CA SER A 188 -16.97 10.18 21.83
C SER A 188 -16.69 9.08 22.82
N TYR A 189 -16.85 9.36 24.12
CA TYR A 189 -16.87 8.31 25.12
C TYR A 189 -18.31 7.94 25.48
N ILE A 190 -18.50 6.70 25.91
CA ILE A 190 -19.78 6.19 26.41
C ILE A 190 -19.65 6.07 27.93
N ASP A 191 -20.59 6.64 28.68
CA ASP A 191 -20.61 6.52 30.14
C ASP A 191 -21.18 5.17 30.61
N SER A 192 -21.15 4.92 31.92
CA SER A 192 -21.69 3.70 32.52
C SER A 192 -23.20 3.51 32.34
N GLN A 193 -23.91 4.54 31.87
CA GLN A 193 -25.35 4.53 31.57
C GLN A 193 -25.62 4.33 30.07
N GLY A 194 -24.58 4.25 29.23
CA GLY A 194 -24.70 4.13 27.78
C GLY A 194 -24.90 5.46 27.06
N THR A 195 -24.75 6.59 27.75
CA THR A 195 -24.90 7.92 27.14
C THR A 195 -23.63 8.28 26.38
N LYS A 196 -23.82 8.77 25.16
CA LYS A 196 -22.73 9.23 24.29
C LYS A 196 -22.37 10.68 24.57
N HIS A 197 -21.11 10.92 24.91
CA HIS A 197 -20.55 12.24 25.17
C HIS A 197 -19.53 12.59 24.07
N PRO A 198 -19.83 13.57 23.19
CA PRO A 198 -18.92 14.01 22.14
C PRO A 198 -17.62 14.61 22.71
N ILE A 199 -16.48 14.20 22.15
CA ILE A 199 -15.17 14.81 22.41
C ILE A 199 -14.87 15.72 21.22
N TYR A 200 -14.82 17.02 21.46
CA TYR A 200 -14.46 17.98 20.42
C TYR A 200 -12.94 17.91 20.17
N PRO A 201 -12.50 17.91 18.90
CA PRO A 201 -11.08 18.12 18.60
C PRO A 201 -10.62 19.41 19.26
N ALA A 202 -9.46 19.37 19.91
CA ALA A 202 -8.75 20.57 20.33
C ALA A 202 -8.22 21.29 19.08
N ASN A 203 -9.11 21.98 18.34
CA ASN A 203 -8.72 22.82 17.21
C ASN A 203 -7.90 24.04 17.65
N ASN A 204 -7.94 24.36 18.94
CA ASN A 204 -7.07 25.32 19.59
C ASN A 204 -6.43 24.62 20.80
N LEU A 205 -5.11 24.81 20.98
CA LEU A 205 -4.33 24.26 22.10
C LEU A 205 -4.85 24.70 23.48
N THR A 206 -5.61 25.79 23.52
CA THR A 206 -6.18 26.36 24.73
C THR A 206 -7.47 27.13 24.42
N ILE A 207 -8.25 27.41 25.45
CA ILE A 207 -9.44 28.26 25.41
C ILE A 207 -9.33 29.31 26.51
N ALA A 208 -9.69 30.56 26.20
CA ALA A 208 -9.85 31.61 27.20
C ALA A 208 -11.34 31.68 27.58
N PRO A 209 -11.75 31.21 28.77
CA PRO A 209 -13.14 31.32 29.21
C PRO A 209 -13.52 32.79 29.43
N TYR A 210 -14.76 33.15 29.07
CA TYR A 210 -15.28 34.52 29.22
C TYR A 210 -15.71 34.85 30.65
N GLU A 211 -16.14 33.84 31.41
CA GLU A 211 -16.56 33.92 32.80
C GLU A 211 -15.94 32.73 33.55
N VAL A 212 -15.55 32.95 34.80
CA VAL A 212 -14.91 31.97 35.69
C VAL A 212 -15.59 32.08 37.05
N PRO A 213 -16.84 31.60 37.19
CA PRO A 213 -17.55 31.68 38.45
C PRO A 213 -16.81 30.89 39.53
N LEU A 214 -16.61 31.50 40.69
CA LEU A 214 -16.10 30.84 41.88
C LEU A 214 -17.11 29.79 42.33
N GLN A 215 -16.60 28.62 42.72
CA GLN A 215 -17.40 27.50 43.19
C GLN A 215 -17.11 27.24 44.66
N ASP A 216 -18.14 26.83 45.41
CA ASP A 216 -17.96 26.35 46.77
C ASP A 216 -17.37 24.93 46.79
N GLU A 217 -16.71 24.60 47.90
CA GLU A 217 -16.17 23.27 48.15
C GLU A 217 -16.96 22.63 49.30
N PRO A 218 -17.38 21.35 49.21
CA PRO A 218 -17.12 20.37 48.16
C PRO A 218 -18.20 20.23 47.05
N GLN A 219 -19.26 21.04 47.07
CA GLN A 219 -20.43 20.85 46.20
C GLN A 219 -20.22 21.36 44.77
N GLY A 220 -19.35 22.37 44.58
CA GLY A 220 -19.05 22.94 43.26
C GLY A 220 -20.11 23.92 42.78
N ASP A 221 -20.95 24.44 43.67
CA ASP A 221 -22.02 25.38 43.34
C ASP A 221 -21.43 26.80 43.15
N PRO A 222 -21.82 27.54 42.09
CA PRO A 222 -21.38 28.92 41.89
C PRO A 222 -21.74 29.83 43.07
N VAL A 223 -20.76 30.55 43.59
CA VAL A 223 -20.94 31.51 44.69
C VAL A 223 -21.44 32.83 44.12
N GLN A 224 -22.50 33.37 44.71
CA GLN A 224 -23.12 34.62 44.30
C GLN A 224 -22.91 35.72 45.35
N ASP A 225 -22.92 36.97 44.90
CA ASP A 225 -22.98 38.12 45.78
C ASP A 225 -24.41 38.36 46.31
N ASN A 226 -24.58 39.40 47.14
CA ASN A 226 -25.88 39.74 47.73
C ASN A 226 -26.89 40.34 46.71
N PHE A 227 -26.47 40.60 45.48
CA PHE A 227 -27.31 41.08 44.39
C PHE A 227 -27.68 39.96 43.39
N GLY A 228 -27.14 38.75 43.58
CA GLY A 228 -27.41 37.57 42.77
C GLY A 228 -26.46 37.40 41.59
N ASP A 229 -25.39 38.19 41.51
CA ASP A 229 -24.36 38.06 40.48
C ASP A 229 -23.31 37.04 40.91
N ASN A 230 -22.83 36.21 39.97
CA ASN A 230 -21.78 35.23 40.26
C ASN A 230 -20.46 35.95 40.58
N LEU A 231 -19.78 35.50 41.65
CA LEU A 231 -18.48 36.02 42.00
C LEU A 231 -17.41 35.38 41.09
N GLU A 232 -16.57 36.21 40.47
CA GLU A 232 -15.58 35.77 39.47
C GLU A 232 -14.23 35.39 40.11
N GLY A 233 -13.60 34.35 39.58
CA GLY A 233 -12.34 33.78 40.04
C GLY A 233 -11.22 33.87 38.99
N SER A 234 -10.08 33.23 39.31
CA SER A 234 -8.96 33.10 38.36
C SER A 234 -9.12 31.85 37.51
N SER A 235 -8.91 31.97 36.19
CA SER A 235 -8.98 30.83 35.28
C SER A 235 -7.77 29.91 35.46
N GLN A 236 -8.01 28.70 35.95
CA GLN A 236 -6.98 27.65 36.00
C GLN A 236 -6.45 27.32 34.60
N THR A 237 -7.25 27.48 33.54
CA THR A 237 -6.83 27.26 32.16
C THR A 237 -5.79 28.29 31.72
N LEU A 238 -6.01 29.57 32.01
CA LEU A 238 -5.06 30.63 31.66
C LEU A 238 -3.80 30.58 32.53
N GLU A 239 -3.94 30.27 33.82
CA GLU A 239 -2.82 30.11 34.75
C GLU A 239 -1.90 28.97 34.28
N ARG A 240 -2.46 27.77 34.04
CA ARG A 240 -1.69 26.62 33.57
C ARG A 240 -1.11 26.81 32.16
N TRP A 241 -1.80 27.56 31.29
CA TRP A 241 -1.27 27.91 29.97
C TRP A 241 -0.10 28.89 30.06
N GLY A 242 -0.19 29.89 30.95
CA GLY A 242 0.90 30.84 31.19
C GLY A 242 2.13 30.20 31.84
N ASP A 243 1.92 29.17 32.67
CA ASP A 243 2.99 28.40 33.32
C ASP A 243 3.53 27.26 32.44
N ALA A 244 2.89 26.97 31.30
CA ALA A 244 3.32 25.90 30.42
C ALA A 244 4.67 26.24 29.77
N ASN A 245 5.60 25.29 29.80
CA ASN A 245 6.87 25.42 29.10
C ASN A 245 6.64 25.19 27.60
N ASP A 246 6.82 26.23 26.77
CA ASP A 246 6.64 26.18 25.31
C ASP A 246 7.40 25.00 24.64
N ASN A 247 8.51 24.57 25.24
CA ASN A 247 9.33 23.45 24.76
C ASN A 247 8.65 22.07 24.87
N LEU A 248 7.57 21.95 25.66
CA LEU A 248 6.77 20.73 25.77
C LEU A 248 5.62 20.67 24.74
N LEU A 249 5.25 21.81 24.16
CA LEU A 249 4.09 21.96 23.27
C LEU A 249 4.49 21.86 21.79
N ASN A 250 5.59 22.49 21.41
CA ASN A 250 6.21 22.33 20.09
C ASN A 250 7.48 21.53 20.28
N GLY A 251 7.48 20.25 19.89
CA GLY A 251 8.62 19.34 20.02
C GLY A 251 9.94 20.07 19.75
N ASN A 252 10.82 20.07 20.76
CA ASN A 252 12.07 20.81 20.82
C ASN A 252 12.96 20.48 19.61
N ILE A 253 12.81 21.21 18.49
CA ILE A 253 13.75 21.14 17.37
C ILE A 253 14.97 21.92 17.83
N THR A 254 16.01 21.20 18.23
CA THR A 254 17.28 21.85 18.53
C THR A 254 17.84 22.46 17.25
N VAL A 255 18.73 23.45 17.38
CA VAL A 255 19.42 24.04 16.23
C VAL A 255 20.10 22.93 15.41
N GLU A 256 20.64 21.91 16.07
CA GLU A 256 21.28 20.75 15.46
C GLU A 256 20.30 19.87 14.66
N ASP A 257 19.07 19.66 15.17
CA ASP A 257 17.99 18.97 14.45
C ASP A 257 17.50 19.77 13.22
N TYR A 258 17.48 21.11 13.31
CA TYR A 258 17.15 21.98 12.19
C TYR A 258 18.20 21.91 11.08
N TRP A 259 19.49 21.94 11.43
CA TRP A 259 20.58 21.83 10.46
C TRP A 259 20.67 20.44 9.82
N SER A 260 20.39 19.37 10.56
CA SER A 260 20.37 18.01 10.01
C SER A 260 19.24 17.82 8.99
N TYR A 261 18.04 18.36 9.28
CA TYR A 261 16.91 18.35 8.36
C TYR A 261 17.14 19.23 7.11
N ALA A 262 17.71 20.42 7.29
CA ALA A 262 18.07 21.31 6.19
C ALA A 262 19.20 20.72 5.30
N GLY A 263 20.16 20.01 5.88
CA GLY A 263 21.22 19.29 5.17
C GLY A 263 20.68 18.15 4.31
N TRP A 264 19.71 17.39 4.82
CA TRP A 264 19.02 16.33 4.07
C TRP A 264 18.24 16.88 2.85
N LEU A 265 17.56 18.01 3.00
CA LEU A 265 16.81 18.66 1.91
C LEU A 265 17.68 19.32 0.84
N THR A 266 18.87 19.80 1.23
CA THR A 266 19.77 20.55 0.33
C THR A 266 20.95 19.73 -0.20
N GLY A 267 21.13 18.49 0.28
CA GLY A 267 22.18 17.58 -0.17
C GLY A 267 23.60 18.00 0.21
N ASN A 268 23.77 18.83 1.25
CA ASN A 268 25.07 19.35 1.64
C ASN A 268 25.77 18.41 2.66
N PRO A 269 26.91 17.79 2.33
CA PRO A 269 27.45 16.63 3.06
C PRO A 269 28.31 16.98 4.29
N PHE A 270 28.32 18.23 4.76
CA PHE A 270 29.26 18.63 5.83
C PHE A 270 29.01 18.01 7.21
N TYR A 271 27.88 17.30 7.41
CA TYR A 271 27.55 16.60 8.67
C TYR A 271 26.82 15.26 8.47
N GLY A 272 26.96 14.64 7.28
CA GLY A 272 26.43 13.30 7.01
C GLY A 272 27.35 12.18 7.49
#